data_AF-A0A7V5K5Q5-F1
#
_entry.id   AF-A0A7V5K5Q5-F1
#
_cell.length_a   1.000
_cell.length_b   1.000
_cell.length_c   1.000
_cell.angle_alpha   90.00
_cell.angle_beta   90.00
_cell.angle_gamma   90.00
#
_symmetry.space_group_name_H-M   'P 1'
#
loop_
_entity.id
_entity.type
_entity.pdbx_description
1 polymer ?
#
loop_
_entity_poly.entity_id
_entity_poly.type
_entity_poly.pdbx_seq_one_letter_code
_entity_poly.pdbx_strand_id
1 'polypeptide(L)'
;DVTEENLQARIRGNLLMALSNKFGWLVLTTGNKSETSTGYCTLYGDMAGGFGIIKDVPKTLVYRLARYMNEMAGQDLIPQSILDRPPTAELREGQLDTDTLPPYELLDPILQAYVEEEMGPEEIQRKGFDPQTVLRVIHMVDQSEYKRRQAPPGIKITARAFGKDRRLPITNRYRVG
;
A
#
# COMPACT_ATOMS: atom_id res chain seq x y z
N ASP A 1 11.64 -10.23 -15.23
CA ASP A 1 12.51 -9.22 -14.60
C ASP A 1 11.59 -8.08 -14.12
N VAL A 2 12.02 -7.27 -13.15
CA VAL A 2 11.21 -6.17 -12.58
C VAL A 2 10.78 -5.17 -13.67
N THR A 3 11.54 -5.10 -14.76
CA THR A 3 11.27 -4.26 -15.91
C THR A 3 9.98 -4.65 -16.62
N GLU A 4 9.76 -5.94 -16.93
CA GLU A 4 8.54 -6.37 -17.62
C GLU A 4 7.30 -6.23 -16.74
N GLU A 5 7.42 -6.50 -15.43
CA GLU A 5 6.34 -6.32 -14.46
C GLU A 5 5.90 -4.85 -14.40
N ASN A 6 6.88 -3.93 -14.27
CA ASN A 6 6.60 -2.48 -14.24
C ASN A 6 6.02 -1.97 -15.57
N LEU A 7 6.47 -2.51 -16.71
CA LEU A 7 5.93 -2.13 -18.02
C LEU A 7 4.44 -2.48 -18.12
N GLN A 8 4.04 -3.68 -17.68
CA GLN A 8 2.63 -4.09 -17.65
C GLN A 8 1.78 -3.15 -16.81
N ALA A 9 2.23 -2.80 -15.60
CA ALA A 9 1.49 -1.88 -14.73
C ALA A 9 1.33 -0.48 -15.37
N ARG A 10 2.37 0.06 -16.00
CA ARG A 10 2.32 1.36 -16.71
C ARG A 10 1.39 1.35 -17.91
N ILE A 11 1.36 0.26 -18.68
CA ILE A 11 0.41 0.11 -19.78
C ILE A 11 -1.03 0.18 -19.26
N ARG A 12 -1.34 -0.52 -18.16
CA ARG A 12 -2.67 -0.46 -17.51
C ARG A 12 -3.03 0.97 -17.09
N GLY A 13 -2.09 1.69 -16.45
CA GLY A 13 -2.27 3.09 -16.08
C GLY A 13 -2.58 3.99 -17.28
N ASN A 14 -1.81 3.88 -18.36
CA ASN A 14 -2.02 4.65 -19.59
C ASN A 14 -3.39 4.36 -20.23
N LEU A 15 -3.83 3.10 -20.25
CA LEU A 15 -5.14 2.73 -20.79
C LEU A 15 -6.28 3.37 -20.00
N LEU A 16 -6.24 3.29 -18.66
CA LEU A 16 -7.26 3.90 -17.80
C LEU A 16 -7.30 5.43 -17.95
N MET A 17 -6.13 6.07 -18.04
CA MET A 17 -6.05 7.51 -18.28
C MET A 17 -6.56 7.92 -19.66
N ALA A 18 -6.34 7.10 -20.69
CA ALA A 18 -6.89 7.34 -22.03
C ALA A 18 -8.43 7.28 -22.02
N LEU A 19 -9.02 6.30 -21.30
CA LEU A 19 -10.47 6.21 -21.12
C LEU A 19 -11.01 7.41 -20.33
N SER A 20 -10.34 7.80 -19.25
CA SER A 20 -10.66 9.00 -18.48
C SER A 20 -10.70 10.25 -19.35
N ASN A 21 -9.68 10.48 -20.18
CA ASN A 21 -9.64 11.60 -21.12
C ASN A 21 -10.78 11.55 -22.15
N LYS A 22 -11.11 10.35 -22.64
CA LYS A 22 -12.14 10.18 -23.68
C LYS A 22 -13.55 10.42 -23.15
N PHE A 23 -13.83 9.99 -21.93
CA PHE A 23 -15.19 9.94 -21.37
C PHE A 23 -15.43 10.90 -20.21
N GLY A 24 -14.40 11.63 -19.75
CA GLY A 24 -14.49 12.56 -18.63
C GLY A 24 -14.58 11.88 -17.26
N TRP A 25 -14.13 10.63 -17.13
CA TRP A 25 -14.18 9.89 -15.87
C TRP A 25 -12.99 10.21 -14.97
N LEU A 26 -13.15 10.03 -13.66
CA LEU A 26 -12.06 10.09 -12.71
C LEU A 26 -11.50 8.69 -12.46
N VAL A 27 -10.21 8.46 -12.76
CA VAL A 27 -9.56 7.21 -12.38
C VAL A 27 -9.33 7.19 -10.87
N LEU A 28 -9.92 6.20 -10.20
CA LEU A 28 -9.67 5.93 -8.78
C LEU A 28 -8.51 4.93 -8.67
N THR A 29 -7.48 5.27 -7.90
CA THR A 29 -6.40 4.34 -7.61
C THR A 29 -6.75 3.45 -6.42
N THR A 30 -6.22 2.23 -6.44
CA THR A 30 -6.58 1.16 -5.50
C THR A 30 -5.44 0.76 -4.57
N GLY A 31 -4.35 1.52 -4.54
CA GLY A 31 -3.25 1.30 -3.60
C GLY A 31 -3.70 1.59 -2.17
N ASN A 32 -3.48 0.64 -1.26
CA ASN A 32 -3.83 0.79 0.15
C ASN A 32 -2.68 1.36 0.99
N LYS A 33 -2.92 1.60 2.28
CA LYS A 33 -1.93 2.22 3.17
C LYS A 33 -0.68 1.37 3.30
N SER A 34 -0.82 0.05 3.39
CA SER A 34 0.30 -0.88 3.58
C SER A 34 1.25 -0.88 2.38
N GLU A 35 0.69 -0.98 1.16
CA GLU A 35 1.43 -0.91 -0.11
C GLU A 35 2.10 0.47 -0.28
N THR A 36 1.35 1.54 -0.02
CA THR A 36 1.86 2.92 -0.13
C THR A 36 2.98 3.18 0.88
N SER A 37 2.87 2.60 2.08
CA SER A 37 3.88 2.71 3.14
C SER A 37 5.20 2.11 2.69
N THR A 38 5.18 0.88 2.21
CA THR A 38 6.38 0.11 1.85
C THR A 38 6.86 0.37 0.43
N GLY A 39 6.12 1.18 -0.35
CA GLY A 39 6.40 1.46 -1.75
C GLY A 39 6.21 0.25 -2.65
N TYR A 40 5.36 -0.69 -2.24
CA TYR A 40 4.94 -1.84 -3.04
C TYR A 40 3.91 -1.39 -4.10
N CYS A 41 4.40 -0.57 -5.02
CA CYS A 41 3.64 0.08 -6.07
C CYS A 41 4.54 0.44 -7.25
N THR A 42 3.94 0.53 -8.43
CA THR A 42 4.60 0.97 -9.65
C THR A 42 4.29 2.43 -9.92
N LEU A 43 5.33 3.27 -9.93
CA LEU A 43 5.19 4.66 -10.37
C LEU A 43 4.63 4.72 -11.79
N TYR A 44 3.56 5.50 -11.94
CA TYR A 44 2.79 5.68 -13.17
C TYR A 44 2.07 4.40 -13.67
N GLY A 45 2.04 3.35 -12.84
CA GLY A 45 1.22 2.16 -13.03
C GLY A 45 -0.04 2.23 -12.17
N ASP A 46 -0.12 1.41 -11.12
CA ASP A 46 -1.22 1.43 -10.16
C ASP A 46 -1.41 2.77 -9.43
N MET A 47 -0.37 3.62 -9.42
CA MET A 47 -0.45 4.98 -8.88
C MET A 47 -1.04 6.01 -9.86
N ALA A 48 -1.27 5.65 -11.13
CA ALA A 48 -1.82 6.54 -12.13
C ALA A 48 -3.33 6.71 -11.94
N GLY A 49 -3.73 7.84 -11.35
CA GLY A 49 -5.13 8.23 -11.23
C GLY A 49 -5.29 9.54 -10.49
N GLY A 50 -6.54 9.99 -10.36
CA GLY A 50 -6.86 11.29 -9.76
C GLY A 50 -7.16 11.23 -8.26
N PHE A 51 -7.56 10.07 -7.73
CA PHE A 51 -7.91 9.95 -6.31
C PHE A 51 -7.71 8.53 -5.76
N GLY A 52 -6.98 8.40 -4.65
CA GLY A 52 -6.75 7.13 -3.95
C GLY A 52 -7.79 6.88 -2.88
N ILE A 53 -8.81 6.06 -3.22
CA ILE A 53 -10.00 5.89 -2.38
C ILE A 53 -9.71 5.14 -1.07
N ILE A 54 -8.78 4.18 -1.10
CA ILE A 54 -8.35 3.39 0.07
C ILE A 54 -6.90 3.66 0.49
N LYS A 55 -6.35 4.81 0.08
CA LYS A 55 -4.95 5.23 0.34
C LYS A 55 -4.53 5.15 1.80
N ASP A 56 -5.43 5.44 2.74
CA ASP A 56 -5.15 5.45 4.18
C ASP A 56 -5.81 4.27 4.93
N VAL A 57 -6.18 3.20 4.21
CA VAL A 57 -6.75 1.98 4.76
C VAL A 57 -5.66 0.89 4.82
N PRO A 58 -5.24 0.37 5.99
CA PRO A 58 -4.33 -0.78 6.06
C PRO A 58 -4.93 -2.02 5.38
N LYS A 59 -4.09 -2.90 4.82
CA LYS A 59 -4.55 -4.11 4.10
C LYS A 59 -5.45 -5.00 4.95
N THR A 60 -5.07 -5.21 6.21
CA THR A 60 -5.88 -5.96 7.18
C THR A 60 -7.27 -5.33 7.36
N LEU A 61 -7.37 -4.00 7.35
CA LEU A 61 -8.66 -3.29 7.38
C LEU A 61 -9.42 -3.41 6.06
N VAL A 62 -8.76 -3.44 4.90
CA VAL A 62 -9.42 -3.69 3.60
C VAL A 62 -10.19 -5.01 3.63
N TYR A 63 -9.57 -6.10 4.10
CA TYR A 63 -10.24 -7.40 4.22
C TYR A 63 -11.42 -7.35 5.20
N ARG A 64 -11.26 -6.71 6.36
CA ARG A 64 -12.35 -6.55 7.34
C ARG A 64 -13.53 -5.77 6.76
N LEU A 65 -13.26 -4.67 6.06
CA LEU A 65 -14.28 -3.86 5.40
C LEU A 65 -14.99 -4.64 4.30
N ALA A 66 -14.25 -5.41 3.50
CA ALA A 66 -14.86 -6.23 2.46
C ALA A 66 -15.85 -7.27 3.03
N ARG A 67 -15.47 -7.96 4.11
CA ARG A 67 -16.36 -8.90 4.82
C ARG A 67 -17.59 -8.19 5.39
N TYR A 68 -17.36 -7.06 6.06
CA TYR A 68 -18.44 -6.22 6.61
C TYR A 68 -19.44 -5.78 5.53
N MET A 69 -18.97 -5.39 4.34
CA MET A 69 -19.84 -4.99 3.24
C MET A 69 -20.70 -6.15 2.71
N ASN A 70 -20.15 -7.36 2.61
CA ASN A 70 -20.94 -8.55 2.23
C ASN A 70 -22.00 -8.88 3.29
N GLU A 71 -21.62 -8.85 4.57
CA GLU A 71 -22.54 -9.08 5.70
C GLU A 71 -23.69 -8.08 5.68
N MET A 72 -23.40 -6.79 5.52
CA MET A 72 -24.43 -5.74 5.42
C MET A 72 -25.36 -5.93 4.23
N ALA A 73 -24.85 -6.41 3.10
CA ALA A 73 -25.64 -6.64 1.90
C ALA A 73 -26.48 -7.92 1.94
N GLY A 74 -26.18 -8.84 2.86
CA GLY A 74 -26.78 -10.18 2.90
C GLY A 74 -26.43 -11.06 1.69
N GLN A 75 -25.40 -10.67 0.92
CA GLN A 75 -24.92 -11.39 -0.27
C GLN A 75 -23.46 -11.01 -0.56
N ASP A 76 -22.78 -11.83 -1.36
CA ASP A 76 -21.38 -11.60 -1.75
C ASP A 76 -21.26 -10.51 -2.83
N LEU A 77 -21.21 -9.24 -2.42
CA LEU A 77 -20.84 -8.13 -3.30
C LEU A 77 -19.38 -8.24 -3.77
N ILE A 78 -18.52 -8.68 -2.86
CA ILE A 78 -17.12 -9.04 -3.13
C ILE A 78 -17.03 -10.55 -3.08
N PRO A 79 -16.71 -11.25 -4.19
CA PRO A 79 -16.71 -12.71 -4.22
C PRO A 79 -15.78 -13.30 -3.15
N GLN A 80 -16.25 -14.34 -2.46
CA GLN A 80 -15.46 -15.01 -1.42
C GLN A 80 -14.13 -15.55 -1.96
N SER A 81 -14.07 -15.96 -3.23
CA SER A 81 -12.84 -16.39 -3.90
C SER A 81 -11.75 -15.32 -3.94
N ILE A 82 -12.11 -14.02 -3.96
CA ILE A 82 -11.15 -12.91 -3.89
C ILE A 82 -10.63 -12.74 -2.47
N LEU A 83 -11.46 -13.02 -1.46
CA LEU A 83 -11.10 -12.89 -0.04
C LEU A 83 -10.22 -14.06 0.45
N ASP A 84 -10.39 -15.25 -0.13
CA ASP A 84 -9.63 -16.45 0.23
C ASP A 84 -8.31 -16.56 -0.52
N ARG A 85 -8.18 -15.84 -1.65
CA ARG A 85 -6.96 -15.84 -2.46
C ARG A 85 -5.84 -15.05 -1.77
N PRO A 86 -4.60 -15.55 -1.80
CA PRO A 86 -3.43 -14.78 -1.37
C PRO A 86 -3.30 -13.44 -2.12
N PRO A 87 -2.88 -12.36 -1.44
CA PRO A 87 -2.72 -11.06 -2.07
C PRO A 87 -1.56 -11.07 -3.09
N THR A 88 -1.79 -10.46 -4.25
CA THR A 88 -0.87 -10.45 -5.40
C THR A 88 -1.13 -9.25 -6.32
N ALA A 89 -0.08 -8.77 -7.00
CA ALA A 89 -0.16 -7.75 -8.05
C ALA A 89 -0.42 -8.32 -9.47
N GLU A 90 -0.38 -9.65 -9.63
CA GLU A 90 -0.66 -10.36 -10.88
C GLU A 90 0.15 -9.83 -12.08
N LEU A 91 1.46 -9.56 -11.88
CA LEU A 91 2.40 -9.11 -12.92
C LEU A 91 3.27 -10.23 -13.46
N ARG A 92 3.40 -11.35 -12.72
CA ARG A 92 4.04 -12.59 -13.16
C ARG A 92 3.31 -13.80 -12.60
N GLU A 93 3.54 -14.96 -13.20
CA GLU A 93 2.96 -16.22 -12.75
C GLU A 93 3.39 -16.56 -11.31
N GLY A 94 2.43 -17.01 -10.50
CA GLY A 94 2.64 -17.39 -9.10
C GLY A 94 3.12 -16.27 -8.18
N GLN A 95 3.01 -14.99 -8.59
CA GLN A 95 3.42 -13.86 -7.76
C GLN A 95 2.60 -13.79 -6.48
N LEU A 96 3.26 -13.56 -5.35
CA LEU A 96 2.64 -13.23 -4.07
C LEU A 96 3.23 -11.94 -3.52
N ASP A 97 2.43 -11.14 -2.82
CA ASP A 97 2.93 -9.96 -2.11
C ASP A 97 4.00 -10.35 -1.09
N THR A 98 3.85 -11.54 -0.47
CA THR A 98 4.79 -12.09 0.52
C THR A 98 6.15 -12.46 -0.05
N ASP A 99 6.31 -12.51 -1.37
CA ASP A 99 7.63 -12.65 -2.01
C ASP A 99 8.52 -11.44 -1.69
N THR A 100 7.92 -10.28 -1.41
CA THR A 100 8.62 -9.00 -1.16
C THR A 100 8.27 -8.36 0.18
N LEU A 101 7.06 -8.59 0.71
CA LEU A 101 6.58 -8.02 1.96
C LEU A 101 6.54 -9.08 3.07
N PRO A 102 6.68 -8.70 4.35
CA PRO A 102 6.18 -9.53 5.44
C PRO A 102 4.66 -9.76 5.30
N PRO A 103 4.10 -10.85 5.86
CA PRO A 103 2.65 -11.03 5.93
C PRO A 103 1.96 -9.80 6.51
N TYR A 104 0.80 -9.43 5.95
CA TYR A 104 0.10 -8.18 6.34
C TYR A 104 -0.28 -8.13 7.82
N GLU A 105 -0.56 -9.27 8.45
CA GLU A 105 -0.83 -9.36 9.89
C GLU A 105 0.38 -9.01 10.78
N LEU A 106 1.60 -9.08 10.22
CA LEU A 106 2.82 -8.59 10.88
C LEU A 106 3.19 -7.19 10.40
N LEU A 107 3.02 -6.91 9.10
CA LEU A 107 3.38 -5.64 8.50
C LEU A 107 2.53 -4.48 9.05
N ASP A 108 1.21 -4.61 9.07
CA ASP A 108 0.30 -3.52 9.41
C ASP A 108 0.48 -3.04 10.86
N PRO A 109 0.62 -3.90 11.88
CA PRO A 109 0.93 -3.45 13.24
C PRO A 109 2.28 -2.73 13.36
N ILE A 110 3.31 -3.17 12.64
CA ILE A 110 4.62 -2.49 12.61
C ILE A 110 4.49 -1.12 11.96
N LEU A 111 3.75 -1.02 10.84
CA LEU A 111 3.47 0.25 10.18
C LEU A 111 2.69 1.21 11.07
N GLN A 112 1.67 0.73 11.79
CA GLN A 112 0.93 1.53 12.74
C GLN A 112 1.87 2.08 13.83
N ALA A 113 2.68 1.22 14.45
CA ALA A 113 3.60 1.63 15.50
C ALA A 113 4.64 2.66 15.00
N TYR A 114 5.22 2.45 13.82
CA TYR A 114 6.26 3.32 13.27
C TYR A 114 5.71 4.64 12.70
N VAL A 115 4.59 4.59 11.99
CA VAL A 115 4.06 5.73 11.20
C VAL A 115 3.05 6.54 12.00
N GLU A 116 2.17 5.88 12.74
CA GLU A 116 1.07 6.52 13.45
C GLU A 116 1.42 6.84 14.91
N GLU A 117 2.10 5.90 15.58
CA GLU A 117 2.48 6.04 17.00
C GLU A 117 3.90 6.61 17.19
N GLU A 118 4.65 6.84 16.10
CA GLU A 118 6.04 7.36 16.10
C GLU A 118 7.04 6.58 16.97
N MET A 119 6.80 5.28 17.16
CA MET A 119 7.70 4.44 17.95
C MET A 119 9.04 4.23 17.24
N GLY A 120 10.11 4.28 18.01
CA GLY A 120 11.44 3.89 17.56
C GLY A 120 11.55 2.37 17.34
N PRO A 121 12.58 1.90 16.60
CA PRO A 121 12.79 0.48 16.32
C PRO A 121 12.83 -0.38 17.60
N GLU A 122 13.54 0.08 18.64
CA GLU A 122 13.65 -0.64 19.91
C GLU A 122 12.31 -0.78 20.64
N GLU A 123 11.45 0.24 20.57
CA GLU A 123 10.12 0.21 21.17
C GLU A 123 9.21 -0.79 20.47
N ILE A 124 9.27 -0.83 19.13
CA ILE A 124 8.54 -1.81 18.33
C ILE A 124 9.05 -3.22 18.64
N GLN A 125 10.36 -3.42 18.75
CA GLN A 125 10.94 -4.71 19.14
C GLN A 125 10.49 -5.16 20.53
N ARG A 126 10.41 -4.24 21.51
CA ARG A 126 9.87 -4.54 22.85
C ARG A 126 8.41 -4.97 22.86
N LYS A 127 7.62 -4.65 21.82
CA LYS A 127 6.26 -5.19 21.62
C LYS A 127 6.24 -6.66 21.17
N GLY A 128 7.41 -7.28 20.95
CA GLY A 128 7.54 -8.69 20.60
C GLY A 128 7.69 -8.96 19.10
N PHE A 129 7.87 -7.92 18.27
CA PHE A 129 8.15 -8.09 16.85
C PHE A 129 9.62 -8.47 16.63
N ASP A 130 9.87 -9.36 15.66
CA ASP A 130 11.21 -9.76 15.26
C ASP A 130 12.05 -8.54 14.81
N PRO A 131 13.25 -8.31 15.39
CA PRO A 131 14.09 -7.15 15.07
C PRO A 131 14.44 -7.01 13.59
N GLN A 132 14.70 -8.12 12.89
CA GLN A 132 15.05 -8.07 11.46
C GLN A 132 13.87 -7.61 10.61
N THR A 133 12.67 -8.10 10.94
CA THR A 133 11.43 -7.69 10.29
C THR A 133 11.13 -6.21 10.53
N VAL A 134 11.28 -5.72 11.77
CA VAL A 134 11.07 -4.31 12.12
C VAL A 134 12.01 -3.40 11.31
N LEU A 135 13.31 -3.69 11.32
CA LEU A 135 14.30 -2.90 10.59
C LEU A 135 14.06 -2.92 9.07
N ARG A 136 13.68 -4.08 8.53
CA ARG A 136 13.32 -4.22 7.11
C ARG A 136 12.10 -3.36 6.76
N VAL A 137 11.02 -3.40 7.54
CA VAL A 137 9.81 -2.60 7.27
C VAL A 137 10.12 -1.10 7.34
N ILE A 138 10.86 -0.65 8.37
CA ILE A 138 11.27 0.75 8.50
C ILE A 138 12.09 1.19 7.28
N HIS A 139 13.03 0.35 6.84
CA HIS A 139 13.83 0.62 5.65
C HIS A 139 12.98 0.79 4.38
N MET A 140 12.00 -0.11 4.17
CA MET A 140 11.07 -0.01 3.05
C MET A 140 10.23 1.27 3.10
N VAL A 141 9.80 1.68 4.30
CA VAL A 141 9.06 2.93 4.49
C VAL A 141 9.93 4.12 4.10
N ASP A 142 11.15 4.21 4.61
CA ASP A 142 12.00 5.37 4.40
C ASP A 142 12.45 5.52 2.94
N GLN A 143 12.73 4.42 2.25
CA GLN A 143 13.10 4.43 0.83
C GLN A 143 11.95 4.81 -0.12
N SER A 144 10.71 4.70 0.33
CA SER A 144 9.53 4.85 -0.52
C SER A 144 8.96 6.27 -0.56
N GLU A 145 9.66 7.24 0.05
CA GLU A 145 9.24 8.64 0.13
C GLU A 145 9.00 9.27 -1.25
N TYR A 146 9.89 9.01 -2.21
CA TYR A 146 9.77 9.56 -3.57
C TYR A 146 8.52 9.08 -4.31
N LYS A 147 8.07 7.84 -4.05
CA LYS A 147 6.82 7.31 -4.61
C LYS A 147 5.63 8.00 -3.97
N ARG A 148 5.60 8.05 -2.63
CA ARG A 148 4.48 8.66 -1.87
C ARG A 148 4.25 10.13 -2.20
N ARG A 149 5.31 10.89 -2.49
CA ARG A 149 5.18 12.30 -2.90
C ARG A 149 4.46 12.51 -4.24
N GLN A 150 4.39 11.46 -5.06
CA GLN A 150 3.71 11.47 -6.37
C GLN A 150 2.37 10.72 -6.33
N ALA A 151 2.00 10.16 -5.17
CA ALA A 151 0.71 9.49 -5.02
C ALA A 151 -0.44 10.51 -5.12
N PRO A 152 -1.59 10.12 -5.68
CA PRO A 152 -2.76 11.00 -5.73
C PRO A 152 -3.24 11.40 -4.32
N PRO A 153 -4.03 12.48 -4.22
CA PRO A 153 -4.77 12.77 -2.99
C PRO A 153 -5.72 11.62 -2.66
N GLY A 154 -6.12 11.54 -1.39
CA GLY A 154 -7.03 10.50 -0.91
C GLY A 154 -7.57 10.86 0.46
N ILE A 155 -8.45 10.01 0.98
CA ILE A 155 -9.11 10.21 2.28
C ILE A 155 -8.14 9.78 3.39
N LYS A 156 -8.04 10.59 4.45
CA LYS A 156 -7.37 10.23 5.71
C LYS A 156 -8.41 9.70 6.67
N ILE A 157 -8.17 8.51 7.23
CA ILE A 157 -9.02 7.87 8.25
C ILE A 157 -8.26 7.54 9.54
N THR A 158 -6.93 7.64 9.52
CA THR A 158 -6.06 7.37 10.66
C THR A 158 -5.56 8.65 11.34
N ALA A 159 -4.92 8.54 12.50
CA ALA A 159 -4.38 9.70 13.21
C ALA A 159 -3.29 10.43 12.38
N ARG A 160 -2.49 9.67 11.64
CA ARG A 160 -1.41 10.17 10.78
C ARG A 160 -1.40 9.47 9.42
N ALA A 161 -1.52 10.26 8.37
CA ALA A 161 -1.42 9.81 6.99
C ALA A 161 -0.11 10.28 6.33
N PHE A 162 0.33 9.55 5.32
CA PHE A 162 1.43 10.01 4.45
C PHE A 162 0.99 11.22 3.62
N GLY A 163 1.77 12.30 3.65
CA GLY A 163 1.47 13.53 2.93
C GLY A 163 1.71 14.77 3.75
N LYS A 164 0.66 15.41 4.29
CA LYS A 164 0.80 16.62 5.12
C LYS A 164 1.31 16.31 6.53
N ASP A 165 0.94 15.16 7.10
CA ASP A 165 1.24 14.86 8.51
C ASP A 165 2.63 14.28 8.72
N ARG A 166 3.17 13.53 7.75
CA ARG A 166 4.52 12.95 7.80
C ARG A 166 5.26 13.22 6.49
N ARG A 167 6.37 13.96 6.57
CA ARG A 167 7.24 14.33 5.44
C ARG A 167 8.70 14.11 5.80
N LEU A 168 9.33 13.15 5.15
CA LEU A 168 10.76 12.93 5.26
C LEU A 168 11.46 13.45 4.00
N PRO A 169 12.77 13.77 4.05
CA PRO A 169 13.53 14.07 2.85
C PRO A 169 13.59 12.86 1.92
N ILE A 170 13.46 13.08 0.60
CA ILE A 170 13.68 12.04 -0.42
C ILE A 170 15.15 11.63 -0.41
N THR A 171 16.05 12.60 -0.45
CA THR A 171 17.50 12.37 -0.33
C THR A 171 17.83 12.15 1.14
N ASN A 172 17.82 10.89 1.57
CA ASN A 172 18.08 10.52 2.95
C ASN A 172 19.13 9.40 3.06
N ARG A 173 20.21 9.64 3.80
CA ARG A 173 21.25 8.65 4.14
C ARG A 173 21.21 8.21 5.61
N TYR A 174 20.24 8.67 6.39
CA TYR A 174 20.01 8.14 7.73
C TYR A 174 19.77 6.63 7.66
N ARG A 175 20.36 5.91 8.61
CA ARG A 175 20.23 4.45 8.76
C ARG A 175 19.86 4.20 10.21
N VAL A 176 18.73 3.53 10.39
CA VAL A 176 18.29 3.02 11.68
C VAL A 176 19.19 1.84 12.01
N GLY A 177 19.95 1.95 13.10
CA GLY A 177 20.86 0.95 13.64
C GLY A 177 20.31 0.41 14.95
#